data_AF-A0A323UWV9-F1
#
_entry.id   AF-A0A323UWV9-F1
#
_cell.length_a   1.000
_cell.length_b   1.000
_cell.length_c   1.000
_cell.angle_alpha   90.00
_cell.angle_beta   90.00
_cell.angle_gamma   90.00
#
_symmetry.space_group_name_H-M   'P 1'
#
loop_
_entity.id
_entity.type
_entity.pdbx_description
1 polymer ?
#
loop_
_entity_poly.entity_id
_entity_poly.type
_entity_poly.pdbx_seq_one_letter_code
_entity_poly.pdbx_strand_id
1 'polypeptide(L)' 'MSTTQIIARDAYIRTTRSDGKSTVTQHRVWDAERFLAAQQREAMERARKDNVPPDIVTSATADEYRSARA' A
#
# COMPACT_ATOMS: atom_id res chain seq x y z
N MET A 1 27.91 20.22 3.51
CA MET A 1 26.95 19.41 2.72
C MET A 1 26.50 18.26 3.62
N SER A 2 25.24 18.28 4.07
CA SER A 2 24.71 17.16 4.86
C SER A 2 24.37 16.01 3.92
N THR A 3 25.00 14.86 4.13
CA THR A 3 24.72 13.64 3.36
C THR A 3 23.36 13.10 3.80
N THR A 4 22.30 13.40 3.05
CA THR A 4 20.99 12.74 3.25
C THR A 4 21.13 11.28 2.85
N GLN A 5 21.35 10.39 3.82
CA GLN A 5 21.33 8.96 3.56
C GLN A 5 19.89 8.51 3.29
N ILE A 6 19.66 7.85 2.16
CA ILE A 6 18.36 7.25 1.83
C ILE A 6 18.21 5.98 2.66
N ILE A 7 17.35 6.02 3.68
CA ILE A 7 17.05 4.87 4.53
C ILE A 7 15.85 4.13 3.94
N ALA A 8 16.07 2.94 3.41
CA ALA A 8 14.99 2.06 2.99
C ALA A 8 14.25 1.47 4.21
N ARG A 9 12.93 1.55 4.21
CA ARG A 9 12.01 1.09 5.25
C ARG A 9 11.00 0.10 4.67
N ASP A 10 10.48 -0.78 5.51
CA ASP A 10 9.36 -1.63 5.13
C ASP A 10 8.04 -0.88 5.30
N ALA A 11 7.21 -0.92 4.27
CA ALA A 11 5.83 -0.47 4.30
C ALA A 11 4.91 -1.67 4.06
N TYR A 12 3.92 -1.83 4.93
CA TYR A 12 2.90 -2.87 4.78
C TYR A 12 1.61 -2.20 4.33
N ILE A 13 1.03 -2.69 3.24
CA ILE A 13 -0.15 -2.10 2.61
C ILE A 13 -1.25 -3.15 2.58
N ARG A 14 -2.42 -2.79 3.11
CA ARG A 14 -3.65 -3.55 2.97
C ARG A 14 -4.46 -2.98 1.83
N THR A 15 -4.82 -3.85 0.89
CA THR A 15 -5.73 -3.53 -0.21
C THR A 15 -6.99 -4.36 -0.06
N THR A 16 -8.14 -3.70 0.06
CA THR A 16 -9.45 -4.36 0.12
C THR A 16 -10.20 -4.09 -1.17
N ARG A 17 -10.55 -5.17 -1.87
CA ARG A 17 -11.30 -5.12 -3.12
C ARG A 17 -12.79 -4.90 -2.89
N SER A 18 -13.50 -4.56 -3.96
CA SER A 18 -14.96 -4.43 -3.97
C SER A 18 -15.71 -5.72 -3.59
N ASP A 19 -15.09 -6.89 -3.74
CA ASP A 19 -15.65 -8.18 -3.29
C ASP A 19 -15.43 -8.47 -1.79
N GLY A 20 -14.87 -7.51 -1.04
CA GLY A 20 -14.58 -7.60 0.39
C GLY A 20 -13.32 -8.39 0.72
N LYS A 21 -12.60 -8.93 -0.27
CA LYS A 21 -11.32 -9.61 -0.02
C LYS A 21 -10.22 -8.60 0.23
N SER A 22 -9.50 -8.80 1.33
CA SER A 22 -8.32 -8.02 1.67
C SER A 22 -7.04 -8.82 1.44
N THR A 23 -6.03 -8.17 0.87
CA THR A 23 -4.67 -8.68 0.79
C THR A 23 -3.73 -7.73 1.53
N VAL A 24 -2.72 -8.27 2.20
CA VAL A 24 -1.66 -7.48 2.84
C VAL A 24 -0.35 -7.77 2.11
N THR A 25 0.34 -6.71 1.69
CA THR A 25 1.60 -6.79 0.94
C THR A 25 2.70 -6.02 1.64
N GLN A 26 3.92 -6.54 1.59
CA GLN A 26 5.13 -5.88 2.08
C GLN A 26 5.88 -5.24 0.91
N HIS A 27 6.32 -4.00 1.08
CA HIS A 27 7.14 -3.25 0.13
C HIS A 27 8.34 -2.63 0.83
N ARG A 28 9.49 -2.59 0.15
CA ARG A 28 10.67 -1.86 0.63
C ARG A 28 10.75 -0.51 -0.06
N VAL A 29 10.61 0.57 0.70
CA VAL A 29 10.45 1.93 0.18
C VAL A 29 11.31 2.92 0.96
N TRP A 30 11.74 3.96 0.27
CA TRP A 30 12.41 5.14 0.83
C TRP A 30 11.48 6.07 1.62
N ASP A 31 10.19 6.14 1.23
CA ASP A 31 9.17 6.97 1.87
C ASP A 31 7.82 6.24 1.85
N ALA A 32 7.36 5.81 3.02
CA ALA A 32 6.15 5.01 3.15
C ALA A 32 4.87 5.81 2.95
N GLU A 33 4.83 7.06 3.41
CA GLU A 33 3.65 7.92 3.29
C GLU A 33 3.43 8.31 1.84
N ARG A 34 4.51 8.70 1.14
CA ARG A 34 4.46 9.00 -0.29
C ARG A 34 4.06 7.78 -1.11
N PHE A 35 4.55 6.59 -0.74
CA PHE A 35 4.18 5.35 -1.41
C PHE A 35 2.70 5.01 -1.19
N LEU A 36 2.18 5.11 0.03
CA LEU A 36 0.76 4.87 0.33
C LEU A 36 -0.16 5.80 -0.48
N ALA A 37 0.15 7.10 -0.50
CA ALA A 37 -0.61 8.07 -1.28
C ALA A 37 -0.59 7.74 -2.78
N ALA A 38 0.55 7.28 -3.32
CA ALA A 38 0.65 6.84 -4.70
C ALA A 38 -0.21 5.60 -4.98
N GLN A 39 -0.21 4.61 -4.08
CA GLN A 39 -1.04 3.41 -4.20
C GLN A 39 -2.55 3.74 -4.17
N GLN A 40 -2.98 4.62 -3.28
CA GLN A 40 -4.37 5.09 -3.23
C GLN A 40 -4.79 5.79 -4.53
N ARG A 41 -3.93 6.65 -5.07
CA ARG A 41 -4.19 7.33 -6.35
C ARG A 41 -4.27 6.34 -7.51
N GLU A 42 -3.37 5.35 -7.56
CA GLU A 42 -3.40 4.33 -8.60
C GLU A 42 -4.69 3.50 -8.54
N ALA A 43 -5.14 3.12 -7.34
CA ALA A 43 -6.41 2.42 -7.16
C ALA A 43 -7.59 3.24 -7.70
N MET A 44 -7.63 4.55 -7.40
CA MET A 44 -8.67 5.46 -7.90
C MET A 44 -8.64 5.60 -9.43
N GLU A 45 -7.47 5.79 -10.02
CA GLU A 45 -7.32 5.94 -11.47
C GLU A 45 -7.71 4.65 -12.22
N ARG A 46 -7.31 3.48 -11.69
CA ARG A 46 -7.70 2.19 -12.24
C ARG A 46 -9.22 1.99 -12.20
N ALA A 47 -9.83 2.29 -11.06
CA ALA A 47 -11.27 2.22 -10.87
C ALA A 47 -12.04 3.11 -11.85
N ARG A 48 -11.55 4.34 -12.07
CA ARG A 48 -12.10 5.26 -13.05
C ARG A 48 -12.00 4.72 -14.48
N LYS A 49 -10.86 4.13 -14.84
CA LYS A 49 -10.63 3.55 -16.18
C LYS A 49 -11.57 2.37 -16.43
N ASP A 50 -11.74 1.51 -15.44
CA ASP A 50 -12.50 0.27 -15.57
C ASP A 50 -13.99 0.45 -15.22
N ASN A 51 -14.40 1.68 -14.84
CA ASN A 51 -15.75 2.06 -14.42
C ASN A 51 -16.30 1.18 -13.27
N VAL A 52 -15.46 0.91 -12.27
CA VAL A 52 -15.78 0.14 -11.07
C VAL A 52 -15.47 0.94 -9.81
N PRO A 53 -15.98 0.56 -8.63
CA PRO A 53 -15.56 1.17 -7.36
C PRO A 53 -14.06 0.96 -7.10
N PRO A 54 -13.37 1.94 -6.50
CA PRO A 54 -11.95 1.79 -6.18
C PRO A 54 -11.69 0.81 -5.03
N ASP A 55 -10.58 0.09 -5.15
CA ASP A 55 -10.04 -0.68 -4.05
C ASP A 55 -9.65 0.26 -2.90
N ILE A 56 -9.91 -0.16 -1.67
CA ILE A 56 -9.56 0.60 -0.46
C ILE A 56 -8.11 0.24 -0.10
N VAL A 57 -7.22 1.23 -0.15
CA VAL A 57 -5.79 1.05 0.16
C VAL A 57 -5.43 1.77 1.46
N THR A 58 -4.90 1.02 2.42
CA THR A 58 -4.55 1.50 3.76
C THR A 58 -3.17 1.00 4.20
N SER A 59 -2.55 1.68 5.17
CA SER A 59 -1.37 1.13 5.84
C SER A 59 -1.77 -0.06 6.72
N ALA A 60 -0.86 -1.02 6.83
CA ALA A 60 -0.95 -2.16 7.71
C ALA A 60 0.32 -2.25 8.55
N THR A 61 0.32 -3.19 9.49
CA THR A 61 1.47 -3.51 10.34
C THR A 61 2.18 -4.78 9.86
N ALA A 62 3.42 -4.95 10.31
CA ALA A 62 4.18 -6.18 10.08
C ALA A 62 3.51 -7.42 10.70
N ASP A 63 2.73 -7.23 11.77
CA ASP A 63 1.97 -8.30 12.42
C ASP A 63 0.79 -8.76 11.56
N GLU A 64 0.01 -7.80 11.04
CA GLU A 64 -1.09 -8.09 10.12
C GLU A 64 -0.62 -8.79 8.84
N TYR A 65 0.56 -8.41 8.31
CA TYR A 65 1.15 -9.09 7.17
C TYR A 65 1.54 -10.55 7.48
N ARG A 66 2.15 -10.79 8.63
CA ARG A 66 2.53 -12.15 9.06
C ARG A 66 1.30 -13.02 9.31
N SER A 67 0.29 -12.47 9.97
CA SER A 67 -0.98 -13.16 10.21
C SER A 67 -1.72 -13.51 8.92
N ALA A 68 -1.66 -12.66 7.88
CA ALA A 68 -2.27 -12.94 6.59
C ALA A 68 -1.55 -14.01 5.75
N ARG A 69 -0.34 -14.43 6.16
CA ARG A 69 0.46 -15.47 5.49
C ARG A 69 0.51 -16.81 6.24
N ALA A 70 0.04 -16.84 7.48
CA ALA A 70 -0.05 -18.06 8.29
C ALA A 70 -1.23 -18.92 7.83
#